data_AF-C0L3L1-F1
#
_entry.id   AF-C0L3L1-F1
#
_cell.length_a   1.000
_cell.length_b   1.000
_cell.length_c   1.000
_cell.angle_alpha   90.00
_cell.angle_beta   90.00
_cell.angle_gamma   90.00
#
_symmetry.space_group_name_H-M   'P 1'
#
loop_
_entity.id
_entity.type
_entity.pdbx_description
1 polymer ?
#
loop_
_entity_poly.entity_id
_entity_poly.type
_entity_poly.pdbx_seq_one_letter_code
_entity_poly.pdbx_strand_id
1 'polypeptide(L)'
;AWPNDSDTEGLVQVTTNMDKMVSTHASSEHLDYTKTVIITSVSTECDIYVHEFSKNSKTRLESLQAYIGRIIEKYKCRISDNIFNKRNMYLAQFSEDNLWYRCRIINFDSAYGFLVQYIDFGNSEYKTSLSELMLLTHEMGSDADFLMNEEPI
;
A
#
# COMPACT_ATOMS: atom_id res chain seq x y z
N ALA A 1 6.17 -13.44 -6.01
CA ALA A 1 7.09 -12.75 -6.94
C ALA A 1 6.24 -11.86 -7.83
N TRP A 2 6.65 -10.62 -8.05
CA TRP A 2 5.95 -9.71 -8.97
C TRP A 2 5.89 -10.31 -10.37
N PRO A 3 4.78 -10.12 -11.13
CA PRO A 3 4.72 -10.56 -12.52
C PRO A 3 5.87 -9.91 -13.30
N ASN A 4 6.57 -10.71 -14.10
CA ASN A 4 7.62 -10.20 -14.99
C ASN A 4 6.98 -9.40 -16.14
N ASP A 5 7.77 -8.56 -16.82
CA ASP A 5 7.31 -7.73 -17.96
C ASP A 5 6.67 -8.53 -19.13
N SER A 6 6.82 -9.86 -19.13
CA SER A 6 6.20 -10.78 -20.09
C SER A 6 4.87 -11.40 -19.62
N ASP A 7 4.52 -11.25 -18.35
CA ASP A 7 3.33 -11.87 -17.75
C ASP A 7 2.12 -10.96 -17.98
N THR A 8 1.30 -11.32 -18.97
CA THR A 8 0.01 -10.68 -19.23
C THR A 8 -1.13 -11.30 -18.42
N GLU A 9 -0.88 -12.41 -17.71
CA GLU A 9 -1.85 -13.04 -16.83
C GLU A 9 -2.10 -12.14 -15.60
N GLY A 10 -3.35 -11.69 -15.42
CA GLY A 10 -3.77 -10.83 -14.31
C GLY A 10 -3.91 -9.34 -14.61
N LEU A 11 -3.62 -8.90 -15.84
CA LEU A 11 -3.90 -7.53 -16.28
C LEU A 11 -5.40 -7.34 -16.54
N VAL A 12 -5.97 -6.31 -15.93
CA VAL A 12 -7.37 -5.93 -16.10
C VAL A 12 -7.44 -4.52 -16.66
N GLN A 13 -8.31 -4.30 -17.66
CA GLN A 13 -8.63 -2.95 -18.11
C GLN A 13 -9.83 -2.44 -17.31
N VAL A 14 -9.65 -1.29 -16.66
CA VAL A 14 -10.72 -0.61 -15.94
C VAL A 14 -11.08 0.65 -16.71
N THR A 15 -12.37 0.80 -17.00
CA THR A 15 -12.94 1.97 -17.68
C THR A 15 -13.97 2.62 -16.77
N THR A 16 -13.87 3.94 -16.60
CA THR A 16 -14.84 4.73 -15.82
C THR A 16 -15.47 5.80 -16.69
N ASN A 17 -16.80 5.90 -16.66
CA ASN A 17 -17.51 7.00 -17.30
C ASN A 17 -17.61 8.17 -16.32
N MET A 18 -16.85 9.24 -16.58
CA MET A 18 -16.98 10.50 -15.85
C MET A 18 -18.00 11.37 -16.57
N ASP A 19 -19.26 11.30 -16.14
CA ASP A 19 -20.26 12.29 -16.55
C ASP A 19 -19.89 13.64 -15.92
N LYS A 20 -19.34 14.54 -16.73
CA LYS A 20 -19.16 15.94 -16.34
C LYS A 20 -20.52 16.55 -16.00
N MET A 21 -20.79 16.82 -14.72
CA MET A 21 -21.83 17.78 -14.31
C MET A 21 -21.39 19.18 -14.75
N VAL A 22 -21.56 19.51 -16.03
CA VAL A 22 -21.42 20.87 -16.55
C VAL A 22 -22.81 21.44 -16.73
N SER A 23 -23.12 22.46 -15.92
CA SER A 23 -24.33 23.25 -16.08
C SER A 23 -24.34 23.94 -17.44
N THR A 24 -25.40 23.66 -18.20
CA THR A 24 -25.97 24.46 -19.30
C THR A 24 -25.05 24.81 -20.48
N HIS A 25 -25.33 24.13 -21.60
CA HIS A 25 -25.01 24.48 -22.99
C HIS A 25 -23.55 24.37 -23.46
N ALA A 26 -23.01 23.16 -23.43
CA ALA A 26 -22.02 22.70 -24.41
C ALA A 26 -22.16 21.18 -24.58
N SER A 27 -22.04 20.68 -25.81
CA SER A 27 -22.04 19.25 -26.15
C SER A 27 -21.07 18.49 -25.23
N SER A 28 -21.61 17.54 -24.47
CA SER A 28 -20.84 16.67 -23.57
C SER A 28 -19.94 15.76 -24.41
N GLU A 29 -18.63 16.06 -24.45
CA GLU A 29 -17.64 15.10 -24.93
C GLU A 29 -17.48 14.01 -23.86
N HIS A 30 -17.97 12.82 -24.17
CA HIS A 30 -17.74 11.60 -23.41
C HIS A 30 -16.24 11.29 -23.50
N LEU A 31 -15.53 11.40 -22.38
CA LEU A 31 -14.13 11.04 -22.31
C LEU A 31 -14.01 9.69 -21.60
N ASP A 32 -13.93 8.62 -22.39
CA ASP A 32 -13.64 7.29 -21.87
C ASP A 32 -12.19 7.26 -21.39
N TYR A 33 -11.99 7.07 -20.09
CA TYR A 33 -10.67 6.90 -19.51
C TYR A 33 -10.45 5.42 -19.19
N THR A 34 -9.49 4.81 -19.89
CA THR A 34 -9.12 3.40 -19.70
C THR A 34 -7.68 3.31 -19.22
N LYS A 35 -7.49 2.59 -18.11
CA LYS A 35 -6.16 2.21 -17.62
C LYS A 35 -6.04 0.70 -17.53
N THR A 36 -4.83 0.22 -17.82
CA THR A 36 -4.44 -1.15 -17.51
C THR A 36 -3.90 -1.18 -16.09
N VAL A 37 -4.43 -2.10 -15.29
CA VAL A 37 -4.04 -2.26 -13.89
C VAL A 37 -3.75 -3.72 -13.56
N ILE A 38 -3.01 -3.93 -12.47
CA ILE A 38 -2.85 -5.23 -11.82
C ILE A 38 -3.71 -5.21 -10.56
N ILE A 39 -4.53 -6.25 -10.36
CA ILE A 39 -5.24 -6.43 -9.09
C ILE A 39 -4.24 -6.96 -8.06
N THR A 40 -4.05 -6.21 -6.98
CA THR A 40 -3.11 -6.57 -5.91
C THR A 40 -3.80 -7.32 -4.78
N SER A 41 -5.04 -6.96 -4.46
CA SER A 41 -5.86 -7.71 -3.52
C SER A 41 -7.35 -7.46 -3.72
N VAL A 42 -8.16 -8.37 -3.18
CA VAL A 42 -9.61 -8.22 -3.05
C VAL A 42 -9.96 -8.47 -1.59
N SER A 43 -10.57 -7.48 -0.93
CA SER A 43 -10.97 -7.58 0.48
C SER A 43 -12.16 -8.53 0.65
N THR A 44 -12.43 -8.96 1.87
CA THR A 44 -13.65 -9.72 2.20
C THR A 44 -14.93 -8.89 2.03
N GLU A 45 -14.78 -7.56 2.00
CA GLU A 45 -15.85 -6.58 1.75
C GLU A 45 -15.98 -6.26 0.25
N CYS A 46 -15.25 -6.97 -0.61
CA CYS A 46 -15.21 -6.80 -2.06
C CYS A 46 -14.57 -5.48 -2.53
N ASP A 47 -13.74 -4.84 -1.70
CA ASP A 47 -12.89 -3.74 -2.15
C ASP A 47 -11.77 -4.31 -3.03
N ILE A 48 -11.60 -3.73 -4.22
CA ILE A 48 -10.57 -4.14 -5.17
C ILE A 48 -9.44 -3.12 -5.09
N TYR A 49 -8.24 -3.60 -4.75
CA TYR A 49 -7.02 -2.82 -4.75
C TYR A 49 -6.25 -3.09 -6.03
N VAL A 50 -5.73 -2.03 -6.63
CA VAL A 50 -5.11 -2.10 -7.95
C VAL A 50 -3.87 -1.23 -8.02
N HIS A 51 -2.89 -1.67 -8.80
CA HIS A 51 -1.77 -0.84 -9.22
C HIS A 51 -1.87 -0.53 -10.70
N GLU A 52 -1.56 0.71 -11.06
CA GLU A 52 -1.41 1.08 -12.46
C GLU A 52 -0.24 0.31 -13.08
N PHE A 53 -0.54 -0.44 -14.15
CA PHE A 53 0.49 -1.15 -14.89
C PHE A 53 1.26 -0.19 -15.79
N SER A 54 2.58 -0.16 -15.65
CA SER A 54 3.46 0.65 -16.47
C SER A 54 4.64 -0.19 -16.97
N LYS A 55 4.98 -0.06 -18.25
CA LYS A 55 6.14 -0.72 -18.88
C LYS A 55 7.46 0.05 -18.66
N ASN A 56 7.43 1.18 -17.96
CA ASN A 56 8.59 2.05 -17.80
C ASN A 56 9.52 1.58 -16.69
N SER A 57 10.79 2.02 -16.76
CA SER A 57 11.82 1.73 -15.75
C SER A 57 11.49 2.31 -14.38
N LYS A 58 11.79 1.52 -13.35
CA LYS A 58 11.64 1.73 -11.91
C LYS A 58 10.32 2.36 -11.47
N THR A 59 9.39 1.51 -11.06
CA THR A 59 8.10 1.95 -10.51
C THR A 59 8.26 2.77 -9.23
N ARG A 60 7.22 3.56 -8.90
CA ARG A 60 7.10 4.23 -7.59
C ARG A 60 7.24 3.22 -6.45
N LEU A 61 6.71 2.02 -6.65
CA LEU A 61 6.76 0.94 -5.68
C LEU A 61 8.17 0.40 -5.46
N GLU A 62 8.95 0.16 -6.52
CA GLU A 62 10.35 -0.25 -6.38
C GLU A 62 11.18 0.81 -5.64
N SER A 63 10.90 2.09 -5.91
CA SER A 63 11.52 3.18 -5.18
C SER A 63 11.15 3.10 -3.70
N LEU A 64 9.86 2.99 -3.39
CA LEU A 64 9.34 2.84 -2.03
C LEU A 64 9.97 1.66 -1.27
N GLN A 65 10.04 0.48 -1.90
CA GLN A 65 10.67 -0.71 -1.30
C GLN A 65 12.13 -0.47 -0.96
N ALA A 66 12.88 0.21 -1.84
CA ALA A 66 14.26 0.59 -1.56
C ALA A 66 14.37 1.59 -0.37
N TYR A 67 13.45 2.55 -0.25
CA TYR A 67 13.39 3.46 0.91
C TYR A 67 13.14 2.69 2.21
N ILE A 68 12.16 1.77 2.22
CA ILE A 68 11.83 0.97 3.40
C ILE A 68 13.03 0.13 3.85
N GLY A 69 13.74 -0.52 2.91
CA GLY A 69 14.95 -1.29 3.21
C GLY A 69 16.00 -0.47 3.96
N ARG A 70 16.26 0.76 3.51
CA ARG A 70 17.21 1.69 4.18
C ARG A 70 16.76 2.08 5.58
N ILE A 71 15.46 2.39 5.77
CA ILE A 71 14.95 2.72 7.12
C ILE A 71 15.10 1.53 8.05
N ILE A 72 14.70 0.33 7.61
CA ILE A 72 14.79 -0.87 8.42
C ILE A 72 16.23 -1.10 8.87
N GLU A 73 17.20 -1.07 7.96
CA GLU A 73 18.62 -1.19 8.29
C GLU A 73 19.11 -0.17 9.32
N LYS A 74 18.64 1.07 9.21
CA LYS A 74 19.06 2.17 10.09
C LYS A 74 18.42 2.12 11.48
N TYR A 75 17.18 1.61 11.60
CA TYR A 75 16.36 1.75 12.81
C TYR A 75 15.91 0.43 13.46
N LYS A 76 16.46 -0.73 13.07
CA LYS A 76 16.09 -2.09 13.55
C LYS A 76 15.79 -2.24 15.06
N CYS A 77 16.36 -1.41 15.92
CA CYS A 77 16.20 -1.47 17.39
C CYS A 77 15.03 -0.65 17.97
N ARG A 78 14.27 0.13 17.19
CA ARG A 78 13.15 0.97 17.68
C ARG A 78 11.78 0.31 17.50
N ILE A 79 11.68 -0.95 17.89
CA ILE A 79 10.41 -1.66 17.93
C ILE A 79 9.53 -1.02 19.02
N SER A 80 8.27 -0.71 18.72
CA SER A 80 7.44 0.15 19.57
C SER A 80 7.12 -0.46 20.94
N ASP A 81 7.33 0.31 22.01
CA ASP A 81 6.91 -0.04 23.37
C ASP A 81 5.39 -0.07 23.49
N ASN A 82 4.86 -1.23 23.90
CA ASN A 82 3.57 -1.60 24.54
C ASN A 82 2.23 -0.92 24.20
N ILE A 83 2.18 0.16 23.42
CA ILE A 83 0.95 0.87 23.06
C ILE A 83 0.96 1.18 21.56
N PHE A 84 0.02 0.59 20.84
CA PHE A 84 -0.23 0.90 19.44
C PHE A 84 -1.29 1.99 19.29
N ASN A 85 -1.30 2.67 18.15
CA ASN A 85 -2.29 3.67 17.79
C ASN A 85 -2.76 3.43 16.36
N LYS A 86 -4.07 3.23 16.17
CA LYS A 86 -4.67 2.98 14.84
C LYS A 86 -4.47 4.12 13.84
N ARG A 87 -4.13 5.33 14.30
CA ARG A 87 -3.85 6.50 13.44
C ARG A 87 -2.42 6.53 12.91
N ASN A 88 -1.51 5.77 13.53
CA ASN A 88 -0.12 5.78 13.16
C ASN A 88 0.15 4.84 11.98
N MET A 89 1.21 5.13 11.26
CA MET A 89 1.74 4.26 10.22
C MET A 89 2.88 3.42 10.77
N TYR A 90 2.94 2.17 10.34
CA TYR A 90 3.93 1.20 10.77
C TYR A 90 4.59 0.56 9.56
N LEU A 91 5.73 -0.07 9.79
CA LEU A 91 6.30 -1.06 8.89
C LEU A 91 6.10 -2.45 9.51
N ALA A 92 5.73 -3.42 8.69
CA ALA A 92 5.62 -4.82 9.06
C ALA A 92 6.24 -5.68 7.97
N GLN A 93 6.88 -6.78 8.36
CA GLN A 93 7.36 -7.77 7.41
C GLN A 93 6.19 -8.63 6.92
N PHE A 94 6.00 -8.81 5.62
CA PHE A 94 4.99 -9.71 5.08
C PHE A 94 5.48 -11.15 5.13
N SER A 95 4.59 -12.05 5.57
CA SER A 95 4.96 -13.44 5.85
C SER A 95 5.32 -14.26 4.61
N GLU A 96 4.75 -13.93 3.43
CA GLU A 96 4.97 -14.74 2.22
C GLU A 96 6.32 -14.48 1.54
N ASP A 97 6.84 -13.25 1.59
CA ASP A 97 8.07 -12.86 0.88
C ASP A 97 9.18 -12.32 1.81
N ASN A 98 8.89 -12.14 3.10
CA ASN A 98 9.80 -11.62 4.10
C ASN A 98 10.30 -10.19 3.83
N LEU A 99 9.60 -9.41 3.00
CA LEU A 99 9.91 -8.00 2.77
C LEU A 99 9.10 -7.10 3.73
N TRP A 100 9.61 -5.90 3.99
CA TRP A 100 8.95 -4.92 4.85
C TRP A 100 8.09 -3.96 4.03
N TYR A 101 6.91 -3.64 4.56
CA TYR A 101 5.90 -2.87 3.86
C TYR A 101 5.23 -1.84 4.78
N ARG A 102 4.70 -0.76 4.19
CA ARG A 102 3.86 0.20 4.92
C ARG A 102 2.55 -0.45 5.30
N CYS A 103 2.17 -0.32 6.56
CA CYS A 103 0.92 -0.86 7.07
C CYS A 103 0.26 0.06 8.08
N ARG A 104 -1.02 -0.19 8.31
CA ARG A 104 -1.80 0.38 9.43
C ARG A 104 -2.41 -0.76 10.22
N ILE A 105 -2.48 -0.60 11.54
CA ILE A 105 -3.23 -1.51 12.40
C ILE A 105 -4.71 -1.14 12.28
N ILE A 106 -5.49 -2.00 11.65
CA ILE A 106 -6.93 -1.80 11.44
C ILE A 106 -7.75 -2.42 12.58
N ASN A 107 -7.26 -3.52 13.15
CA ASN A 107 -7.92 -4.19 14.27
C ASN A 107 -6.94 -4.81 15.27
N PHE A 108 -7.42 -5.10 16.48
CA PHE A 108 -6.72 -5.88 17.47
C PHE A 108 -7.68 -6.92 18.05
N ASP A 109 -7.25 -8.17 18.04
CA ASP A 109 -7.97 -9.30 18.60
C ASP A 109 -7.09 -9.96 19.66
N SER A 110 -7.64 -10.22 20.85
CA SER A 110 -6.85 -10.79 21.95
C SER A 110 -6.35 -12.21 21.70
N ALA A 111 -7.00 -12.96 20.79
CA ALA A 111 -6.62 -14.33 20.42
C ALA A 111 -5.65 -14.35 19.23
N TYR A 112 -5.78 -13.42 18.27
CA TYR A 112 -5.02 -13.43 17.02
C TYR A 112 -3.94 -12.34 16.91
N GLY A 113 -3.97 -11.31 17.76
CA GLY A 113 -3.03 -10.20 17.77
C GLY A 113 -3.52 -8.99 16.95
N PHE A 114 -2.59 -8.33 16.27
CA PHE A 114 -2.83 -7.10 15.51
C PHE A 114 -3.13 -7.42 14.05
N LEU A 115 -4.32 -7.08 13.58
CA LEU A 115 -4.62 -7.13 12.16
C LEU A 115 -4.03 -5.88 11.49
N VAL A 116 -3.03 -6.10 10.64
CA VAL A 116 -2.41 -5.04 9.83
C VAL A 116 -2.88 -5.13 8.40
N GLN A 117 -3.16 -3.97 7.80
CA GLN A 117 -3.40 -3.84 6.36
C GLN A 117 -2.18 -3.19 5.72
N TYR A 118 -1.66 -3.81 4.65
CA TYR A 118 -0.62 -3.25 3.82
C TYR A 118 -1.21 -2.18 2.91
N ILE A 119 -0.94 -0.92 3.23
CA ILE A 119 -1.69 0.19 2.61
C ILE A 119 -1.43 0.29 1.11
N ASP A 120 -0.25 -0.15 0.65
CA ASP A 120 0.16 -0.14 -0.75
C ASP A 120 -0.37 -1.32 -1.55
N PHE A 121 -1.09 -2.27 -0.94
CA PHE A 121 -1.49 -3.51 -1.60
C PHE A 121 -2.93 -3.91 -1.28
N GLY A 122 -3.46 -3.45 -0.14
CA GLY A 122 -4.80 -3.75 0.35
C GLY A 122 -4.94 -5.07 1.11
N ASN A 123 -4.02 -6.02 0.91
CA ASN A 123 -4.03 -7.28 1.66
C ASN A 123 -3.74 -7.03 3.16
N SER A 124 -4.17 -7.97 3.99
CA SER A 124 -4.04 -7.87 5.44
C SER A 124 -3.53 -9.19 6.04
N GLU A 125 -2.80 -9.09 7.14
CA GLU A 125 -2.37 -10.26 7.92
C GLU A 125 -2.37 -9.97 9.43
N TYR A 126 -2.42 -11.03 10.24
CA TYR A 126 -2.27 -10.91 11.68
C TYR A 126 -0.80 -10.93 12.10
N LYS A 127 -0.43 -9.98 12.98
CA LYS A 127 0.82 -9.99 13.73
C LYS A 127 0.56 -10.38 15.17
N THR A 128 1.28 -11.37 15.66
CA THR A 128 1.08 -11.92 17.01
C THR A 128 1.61 -10.99 18.09
N SER A 129 2.60 -10.15 17.76
CA SER A 129 3.22 -9.23 18.70
C SER A 129 3.42 -7.85 18.09
N LEU A 130 3.29 -6.81 18.93
CA LEU A 130 3.67 -5.44 18.58
C LEU A 130 5.17 -5.36 18.22
N SER A 131 5.96 -6.34 18.68
CA SER A 131 7.37 -6.41 18.34
C SER A 131 7.67 -6.66 16.86
N GLU A 132 6.67 -7.14 16.12
CA GLU A 132 6.76 -7.36 14.68
C GLU A 132 6.48 -6.08 13.88
N LEU A 133 6.18 -4.98 14.57
CA LEU A 133 5.84 -3.69 13.98
C LEU A 133 6.90 -2.64 14.33
N MET A 134 7.29 -1.85 13.34
CA MET A 134 8.14 -0.68 13.53
C MET A 134 7.32 0.58 13.29
N LEU A 135 7.15 1.40 14.33
CA LEU A 135 6.44 2.67 14.23
C LEU A 135 7.21 3.66 13.35
N LEU A 136 6.57 4.18 12.30
CA LEU A 136 7.13 5.31 11.55
C LEU A 136 6.91 6.60 12.34
N THR A 137 8.00 7.32 12.63
CA THR A 137 7.97 8.58 13.38
C THR A 137 8.72 9.66 12.62
N HIS A 138 8.31 10.92 12.78
CA HIS A 138 9.03 12.07 12.22
C HIS A 138 10.49 12.15 12.70
N GLU A 139 10.81 11.59 13.88
CA GLU A 139 12.18 11.55 14.41
C GLU A 139 13.15 10.69 13.56
N MET A 140 12.63 9.83 12.70
CA MET A 140 13.43 9.05 11.76
C MET A 140 13.90 9.89 10.54
N GLY A 141 13.52 11.17 10.48
CA GLY A 141 13.94 12.13 9.48
C GLY A 141 13.19 12.01 8.15
N SER A 142 13.76 12.61 7.10
CA SER A 142 13.11 12.80 5.80
C SER A 142 12.62 11.51 5.14
N ASP A 143 13.32 10.39 5.35
CA ASP A 143 12.90 9.10 4.79
C ASP A 143 11.55 8.68 5.40
N ALA A 144 11.33 8.87 6.70
CA ALA A 144 10.05 8.52 7.32
C ALA A 144 8.93 9.51 6.97
N ASP A 145 9.26 10.81 6.84
CA ASP A 145 8.30 11.80 6.36
C ASP A 145 7.80 11.46 4.96
N PHE A 146 8.71 11.02 4.07
CA PHE A 146 8.35 10.51 2.76
C PHE A 146 7.41 9.31 2.88
N LEU A 147 7.74 8.31 3.72
CA LEU A 147 6.88 7.13 3.89
C LEU A 147 5.50 7.45 4.49
N MET A 148 5.38 8.44 5.37
CA MET A 148 4.13 8.76 6.06
C MET A 148 3.18 9.65 5.25
N ASN A 149 3.73 10.59 4.49
CA ASN A 149 2.94 11.64 3.81
C ASN A 149 2.63 11.31 2.35
N GLU A 150 3.33 10.35 1.76
CA GLU A 150 3.03 9.88 0.41
C GLU A 150 1.77 9.02 0.39
N GLU A 151 0.87 9.30 -0.56
CA GLU A 151 -0.32 8.48 -0.79
C GLU A 151 0.05 7.01 -1.05
N PRO A 152 -0.82 6.05 -0.69
CA PRO A 152 -0.70 4.67 -1.14
C PRO A 152 -0.47 4.56 -2.65
N ILE A 153 0.18 3.49 -3.08
CA ILE A 153 0.43 3.20 -4.49
C ILE A 153 -0.77 2.47 -5.10
#